data_AF-A0A2B2CGD9-F1
#
_entry.id   AF-A0A2B2CGD9-F1
#
_cell.length_a   1.000
_cell.length_b   1.000
_cell.length_c   1.000
_cell.angle_alpha   90.00
_cell.angle_beta   90.00
_cell.angle_gamma   90.00
#
_symmetry.space_group_name_H-M   'P 1'
#
loop_
_entity.id
_entity.type
_entity.pdbx_description
1 polymer ?
#
loop_
_entity_poly.entity_id
_entity_poly.type
_entity_poly.pdbx_seq_one_letter_code
_entity_poly.pdbx_strand_id
1 'polypeptide(L)'
;EFQMLYGFRKDMQLQLAKEGYNFCTYVPFGNDWYGYFMRRLAERPQNLNLVAKQVFNKKTNTVIGVAAGAFLLGRLTKADKKKRR
;
A
#
# COMPACT_ATOMS: atom_id res chain seq x y z
N GLU A 1 -26.57 13.29 1.73
CA GLU A 1 -25.28 13.37 2.45
C GLU A 1 -24.41 12.20 2.06
N PHE A 2 -23.18 12.48 1.64
CA PHE A 2 -22.20 11.46 1.27
C PHE A 2 -21.32 11.11 2.47
N GLN A 3 -20.98 9.83 2.61
CA GLN A 3 -20.12 9.36 3.69
C GLN A 3 -19.02 8.46 3.14
N MET A 4 -17.79 8.68 3.61
CA MET A 4 -16.66 7.84 3.22
C MET A 4 -15.67 7.68 4.36
N LEU A 5 -14.87 6.62 4.27
CA LEU A 5 -13.78 6.36 5.19
C LEU A 5 -12.64 7.33 4.98
N TYR A 6 -12.03 7.69 6.10
CA TYR A 6 -10.77 8.40 6.08
C TYR A 6 -9.73 7.66 5.22
N GLY A 7 -9.04 8.40 4.35
CA GLY A 7 -8.01 7.87 3.45
C GLY A 7 -8.51 7.27 2.12
N PHE A 8 -9.82 7.09 1.93
CA PHE A 8 -10.36 6.59 0.65
C PHE A 8 -10.67 7.73 -0.33
N ARG A 9 -10.20 7.61 -1.59
CA ARG A 9 -10.52 8.51 -2.71
C ARG A 9 -10.62 10.00 -2.33
N LYS A 10 -9.58 10.52 -1.69
CA LYS A 10 -9.54 11.89 -1.16
C LYS A 10 -9.95 12.96 -2.18
N ASP A 11 -9.52 12.81 -3.44
CA ASP A 11 -9.84 13.76 -4.52
C ASP A 11 -11.34 13.83 -4.79
N MET A 12 -12.05 12.68 -4.71
CA MET A 12 -13.50 12.62 -4.87
C MET A 12 -14.23 13.27 -3.69
N GLN A 13 -13.71 13.10 -2.47
CA GLN A 13 -14.28 13.77 -1.28
C GLN A 13 -14.22 15.29 -1.45
N LEU A 14 -13.05 15.80 -1.88
CA LEU A 14 -12.84 17.23 -2.12
C LEU A 14 -13.68 17.76 -3.28
N GLN A 15 -13.84 16.98 -4.34
CA GLN A 15 -14.68 17.34 -5.48
C GLN A 15 -16.15 17.46 -5.06
N LEU A 16 -16.70 16.45 -4.37
CA LEU A 16 -18.09 16.48 -3.91
C LEU A 16 -18.35 17.65 -2.94
N ALA A 17 -17.40 17.95 -2.05
CA ALA A 17 -17.49 19.11 -1.17
C ALA A 17 -17.47 20.44 -1.96
N LYS A 18 -16.65 20.55 -3.02
CA LYS A 18 -16.60 21.73 -3.90
C LYS A 18 -17.87 21.92 -4.72
N GLU A 19 -18.54 20.83 -5.09
CA GLU A 19 -19.82 20.84 -5.79
C GLU A 19 -21.00 21.25 -4.87
N GLY A 20 -20.73 21.48 -3.57
CA GLY A 20 -21.72 21.95 -2.60
C GLY A 20 -22.49 20.84 -1.91
N TYR A 21 -22.10 19.57 -2.07
CA TYR A 21 -22.72 18.46 -1.36
C TYR A 21 -22.21 18.33 0.08
N ASN A 22 -23.12 18.04 1.00
CA ASN A 22 -22.78 17.67 2.37
C ASN A 22 -22.02 16.33 2.40
N PHE A 23 -20.76 16.38 2.85
CA PHE A 23 -19.86 15.25 2.92
C PHE A 23 -19.35 15.03 4.35
N CYS A 24 -19.38 13.79 4.83
CA CYS A 24 -18.88 13.41 6.15
C CYS A 24 -17.81 12.32 6.03
N THR A 25 -16.67 12.54 6.69
CA THR A 25 -15.57 11.57 6.73
C THR A 25 -15.59 10.81 8.04
N TYR A 26 -15.71 9.49 7.97
CA TYR A 26 -15.62 8.62 9.16
C TYR A 26 -14.15 8.44 9.57
N VAL A 27 -13.80 8.97 10.73
CA VAL A 27 -12.44 8.94 11.29
C VAL A 27 -12.41 8.01 12.51
N PRO A 28 -11.83 6.80 12.39
CA PRO A 28 -11.57 5.94 13.55
C PRO A 28 -10.42 6.51 14.39
N PHE A 29 -10.54 6.47 15.73
CA PHE A 29 -9.50 6.93 16.66
C PHE A 29 -9.29 5.90 17.79
N GLY A 30 -8.11 5.89 18.39
CA GLY A 30 -7.76 5.01 19.51
C GLY A 30 -6.44 4.25 19.31
N ASN A 31 -5.98 3.58 20.37
CA ASN A 31 -4.70 2.85 20.38
C ASN A 31 -4.78 1.50 19.64
N ASP A 32 -5.96 0.84 19.61
CA ASP A 32 -6.18 -0.41 18.87
C ASP A 32 -6.57 -0.13 17.41
N TRP A 33 -5.71 0.59 16.70
CA TRP A 33 -5.92 0.89 15.28
C TRP A 33 -5.73 -0.35 14.41
N TYR A 34 -4.86 -1.28 14.83
CA TYR A 34 -4.48 -2.45 14.04
C TYR A 34 -5.60 -3.48 13.95
N GLY A 35 -6.25 -3.80 15.08
CA GLY A 35 -7.39 -4.71 15.10
C GLY A 35 -8.56 -4.18 14.27
N TYR A 36 -8.86 -2.88 14.40
CA TYR A 36 -9.86 -2.21 13.58
C TYR A 36 -9.53 -2.29 12.08
N PHE A 37 -8.28 -1.99 11.69
CA PHE A 37 -7.84 -2.03 10.29
C PHE A 37 -7.96 -3.44 9.68
N MET A 38 -7.47 -4.46 10.38
CA MET A 38 -7.50 -5.84 9.89
C MET A 38 -8.92 -6.37 9.74
N ARG A 39 -9.82 -6.02 10.65
CA ARG A 39 -11.25 -6.35 10.50
C ARG A 39 -11.85 -5.76 9.22
N ARG A 40 -11.54 -4.49 8.92
CA ARG A 40 -12.04 -3.80 7.72
C ARG A 40 -11.45 -4.34 6.42
N LEU A 41 -10.23 -4.85 6.46
CA LEU A 41 -9.63 -5.58 5.34
C LEU A 41 -10.32 -6.93 5.10
N ALA A 42 -10.64 -7.66 6.18
CA ALA A 42 -11.27 -8.97 6.11
C ALA A 42 -12.74 -8.92 5.64
N GLU A 43 -13.46 -7.82 5.92
CA GLU A 43 -14.87 -7.64 5.54
C GLU A 43 -15.16 -7.81 4.04
N ARG A 44 -14.19 -7.53 3.15
CA ARG A 44 -14.31 -7.79 1.70
C ARG A 44 -12.99 -8.30 1.11
N PRO A 45 -12.80 -9.62 0.96
CA PRO A 45 -11.54 -10.19 0.46
C PRO A 45 -11.19 -9.73 -0.96
N GLN A 46 -12.15 -9.26 -1.76
CA GLN A 46 -11.86 -8.65 -3.07
C GLN A 46 -10.99 -7.38 -2.96
N ASN A 47 -11.05 -6.67 -1.84
CA ASN A 47 -10.24 -5.47 -1.62
C ASN A 47 -8.75 -5.79 -1.45
N LEU A 48 -8.39 -7.02 -1.06
CA LEU A 48 -7.00 -7.46 -0.95
C LEU A 48 -6.30 -7.44 -2.31
N ASN A 49 -7.03 -7.76 -3.39
CA ASN A 49 -6.50 -7.65 -4.76
C ASN A 49 -6.19 -6.19 -5.13
N LEU A 50 -6.96 -5.22 -4.64
CA LEU A 50 -6.68 -3.80 -4.85
C LEU A 50 -5.44 -3.36 -4.09
N VAL A 51 -5.29 -3.82 -2.85
CA VAL A 51 -4.08 -3.57 -2.04
C VAL A 51 -2.85 -4.16 -2.73
N ALA A 52 -2.92 -5.41 -3.18
CA ALA A 52 -1.84 -6.05 -3.93
C ALA A 52 -1.49 -5.25 -5.20
N LYS A 53 -2.48 -4.85 -5.99
CA LYS A 53 -2.28 -4.01 -7.18
C LYS A 53 -1.61 -2.66 -6.86
N GLN A 54 -1.95 -2.07 -5.71
CA GLN A 54 -1.35 -0.81 -5.27
C GLN A 54 0.10 -0.98 -4.82
N VAL A 55 0.41 -2.09 -4.16
CA VAL A 55 1.78 -2.44 -3.73
C VAL A 55 2.66 -2.76 -4.94
N PHE A 56 2.17 -3.56 -5.89
CA PHE A 56 2.89 -3.99 -7.10
C PHE A 56 2.79 -2.99 -8.27
N ASN A 57 2.93 -1.70 -7.98
CA ASN A 57 3.00 -0.68 -9.03
C ASN A 57 4.33 -0.79 -9.79
N LYS A 58 4.35 -0.34 -11.06
CA LYS A 58 5.52 -0.37 -11.96
C LYS A 58 6.79 0.18 -11.30
N LYS A 59 6.66 1.26 -10.51
CA LYS A 59 7.77 1.85 -9.74
C LYS A 59 8.29 0.89 -8.65
N THR A 60 7.41 0.27 -7.88
CA THR A 60 7.77 -0.67 -6.81
C THR A 60 8.47 -1.91 -7.38
N ASN A 61 7.95 -2.45 -8.48
CA ASN A 61 8.52 -3.66 -9.11
C ASN A 61 9.92 -3.41 -9.67
N THR A 62 10.19 -2.22 -10.23
CA THR A 62 11.54 -1.84 -10.68
C THR A 62 12.52 -1.77 -9.51
N VAL A 63 12.12 -1.18 -8.38
CA VAL A 63 12.98 -1.09 -7.19
C VAL A 63 13.29 -2.48 -6.62
N ILE A 64 12.29 -3.36 -6.54
CA ILE A 64 12.48 -4.75 -6.08
C ILE A 64 13.42 -5.50 -7.01
N GLY A 65 13.27 -5.35 -8.33
CA GLY A 65 14.14 -6.00 -9.32
C GLY A 65 15.59 -5.55 -9.21
N VAL A 66 15.83 -4.25 -9.05
CA VAL A 66 17.19 -3.70 -8.86
C VAL A 66 17.82 -4.19 -7.55
N ALA A 67 17.05 -4.17 -6.45
CA ALA A 67 17.54 -4.63 -5.15
C ALA A 67 17.90 -6.13 -5.16
N ALA A 68 17.04 -6.97 -5.75
CA ALA A 68 17.30 -8.41 -5.89
C ALA A 68 18.51 -8.68 -6.78
N GLY A 69 18.64 -7.97 -7.91
CA GLY A 69 19.79 -8.07 -8.81
C GLY A 69 21.10 -7.69 -8.13
N ALA A 70 21.12 -6.57 -7.39
CA ALA A 70 22.28 -6.14 -6.62
C ALA A 70 22.66 -7.14 -5.51
N PHE A 71 21.68 -7.72 -4.82
CA PHE A 71 21.91 -8.75 -3.80
C PHE A 71 22.52 -10.03 -4.39
N LEU A 72 22.01 -10.51 -5.52
CA LEU A 72 22.54 -11.67 -6.21
C LEU A 72 23.95 -11.43 -6.76
N LEU A 73 24.19 -10.26 -7.39
CA LEU A 73 25.52 -9.84 -7.83
C LEU A 73 26.53 -9.79 -6.68
N GLY A 74 26.13 -9.23 -5.53
CA GLY A 74 26.94 -9.18 -4.31
C GLY A 74 27.25 -10.57 -3.73
N ARG A 75 26.28 -11.50 -3.80
CA ARG A 75 26.50 -12.90 -3.38
C ARG A 75 27.44 -13.66 -4.31
N LEU A 76 27.30 -13.48 -5.62
CA LEU A 76 28.16 -14.13 -6.61
C LEU A 76 29.61 -13.62 -6.53
N THR A 77 29.80 -12.30 -6.42
CA THR A 77 31.16 -11.73 -6.22
C THR A 77 31.82 -12.19 -4.93
N LYS A 78 31.06 -12.40 -3.84
CA LYS A 78 31.59 -12.95 -2.59
C LYS A 78 31.94 -14.44 -2.70
N ALA A 79 31.14 -15.23 -3.42
CA ALA A 79 31.39 -16.64 -3.66
C ALA A 79 32.64 -16.86 -4.52
N ASP A 80 32.83 -16.04 -5.56
CA ASP A 80 33.98 -16.14 -6.46
C ASP A 80 35.29 -15.74 -5.74
N LYS A 81 35.25 -14.73 -4.85
CA LYS A 81 36.38 -14.38 -3.97
C LYS A 81 36.77 -15.49 -3.00
N LYS A 82 35.81 -16.32 -2.55
CA LYS A 82 36.06 -17.44 -1.63
C LYS A 82 36.67 -18.65 -2.34
N LYS A 83 36.41 -18.82 -3.64
CA LYS A 83 36.93 -19.94 -4.45
C LYS A 83 38.37 -19.71 -4.97
N ARG A 84 38.80 -18.45 -5.06
CA ARG A 84 40.16 -18.05 -5.50
C ARG A 84 41.19 -17.91 -4.36
N ARG A 85 40.81 -18.17 -3.10
CA ARG A 85 41.70 -18.27 -1.93
C ARG A 85 41.81 -19.73 -1.52
#